data_AF-A0A7C3LEI6-F1
#
_entry.id   AF-A0A7C3LEI6-F1
#
_cell.length_a   1.000
_cell.length_b   1.000
_cell.length_c   1.000
_cell.angle_alpha   90.00
_cell.angle_beta   90.00
_cell.angle_gamma   90.00
#
_symmetry.space_group_name_H-M   'P 1'
#
loop_
_entity.id
_entity.type
_entity.pdbx_description
1 polymer ?
#
loop_
_entity_poly.entity_id
_entity_poly.type
_entity_poly.pdbx_seq_one_letter_code
_entity_poly.pdbx_strand_id
1 'polypeptide(L)'
;MANNSFLLCRSEVWPGESLGSYLVRLSRLNGYGAANEVERLCRERMAWDDKLAQPYRPETYEVISQLTKILPYDVYKMTGHSLAPVVTPPEQTVETIRLSTGEDVPFLAWGNAKGHLGAREDARYCPRCLQERPYHRRAWLPVMAAVCLEHQTLLARGCPQCGQVVRVQDVVSGRCPQCYFELADAPVQSVAGDAFGLWAQQAVLHWLGLADAPISPLSTLPDQPPAVLYRMLFTLRPALLRVQRSRWPYWYRGVVPLPNQYDLLAWADMMRYKILEPKWVYLLAATAFKALADWPEGFYAFLDAYRQRRDGRLGDTLRSSFGLVFGQCLERHWLSPPFQFVQEAFDRYLVERFTLNPSILHTRRYQESEELRRAFPFITTAEAARLLHTTPKMIRRLVRRGELIPYRPLETGDKKRDRKRGKKQAKSYQFRLVRRDEVETLRLRWQTAVPLPDVTSVLGVSKSVV
;
A
#
# COMPACT_ATOMS: atom_id res chain seq x y z
N MET A 1 54.94 -20.55 14.30
CA MET A 1 53.90 -20.18 13.31
C MET A 1 54.21 -18.76 12.88
N ALA A 2 54.48 -18.53 11.59
CA ALA A 2 54.83 -17.20 11.09
C ALA A 2 53.70 -16.22 11.45
N ASN A 3 54.06 -15.13 12.12
CA ASN A 3 53.15 -14.06 12.51
C ASN A 3 52.77 -13.28 11.25
N ASN A 4 51.92 -13.86 10.41
CA ASN A 4 51.42 -13.22 9.19
C ASN A 4 50.63 -11.98 9.62
N SER A 5 51.31 -10.84 9.53
CA SER A 5 50.73 -9.54 9.85
C SER A 5 49.78 -9.19 8.70
N PHE A 6 48.49 -9.40 8.89
CA PHE A 6 47.47 -8.98 7.93
C PHE A 6 47.38 -7.44 7.94
N LEU A 7 47.61 -6.83 6.78
CA LEU A 7 47.50 -5.38 6.58
C LEU A 7 46.20 -5.10 5.82
N LEU A 8 45.39 -4.18 6.33
CA LEU A 8 44.16 -3.78 5.65
C LEU A 8 44.37 -2.45 4.91
N CYS A 9 44.52 -2.52 3.59
CA CYS A 9 44.38 -1.40 2.67
C CYS A 9 42.93 -0.90 2.71
N ARG A 10 42.75 0.37 3.09
CA ARG A 10 41.44 1.01 3.16
C ARG A 10 41.07 1.65 1.84
N SER A 11 39.78 1.85 1.63
CA SER A 11 39.26 2.57 0.49
C SER A 11 38.26 3.62 0.96
N GLU A 12 38.17 4.73 0.24
CA GLU A 12 37.13 5.73 0.48
C GLU A 12 35.73 5.15 0.20
N VAL A 13 34.71 5.65 0.91
CA VAL A 13 33.30 5.32 0.64
C VAL A 13 32.84 6.08 -0.60
N TRP A 14 32.21 5.39 -1.54
CA TRP A 14 31.66 6.05 -2.72
C TRP A 14 30.27 6.65 -2.47
N PRO A 15 29.88 7.71 -3.21
CA PRO A 15 28.59 8.37 -3.01
C PRO A 15 27.41 7.39 -3.07
N GLY A 16 26.64 7.34 -1.99
CA GLY A 16 25.47 6.46 -1.87
C GLY A 16 25.79 4.96 -1.88
N GLU A 17 27.04 4.53 -1.65
CA GLU A 17 27.41 3.11 -1.59
C GLU A 17 26.70 2.39 -0.42
N SER A 18 26.20 1.18 -0.67
CA SER A 18 25.65 0.36 0.41
C SER A 18 26.76 -0.29 1.23
N LEU A 19 26.53 -0.55 2.52
CA LEU A 19 27.53 -1.15 3.39
C LEU A 19 28.00 -2.52 2.87
N GLY A 20 27.08 -3.32 2.33
CA GLY A 20 27.44 -4.58 1.71
C GLY A 20 28.32 -4.45 0.47
N SER A 21 28.14 -3.40 -0.34
CA SER A 21 29.03 -3.11 -1.46
C SER A 21 30.43 -2.78 -0.98
N TYR A 22 30.51 -1.87 0.00
CA TYR A 22 31.78 -1.40 0.55
C TYR A 22 32.60 -2.54 1.16
N LEU A 23 31.98 -3.41 1.96
CA LEU A 23 32.67 -4.56 2.57
C LEU A 23 33.22 -5.55 1.53
N VAL A 24 32.47 -5.79 0.44
CA VAL A 24 32.96 -6.64 -0.68
C VAL A 24 34.11 -5.96 -1.40
N ARG A 25 33.99 -4.66 -1.72
CA ARG A 25 35.03 -3.91 -2.41
C ARG A 25 36.32 -3.84 -1.60
N LEU A 26 36.19 -3.62 -0.29
CA LEU A 26 37.30 -3.63 0.65
C LEU A 26 37.96 -5.02 0.73
N SER A 27 37.17 -6.10 0.76
CA SER A 27 37.73 -7.46 0.73
C SER A 27 38.53 -7.72 -0.54
N ARG A 28 38.03 -7.27 -1.69
CA ARG A 28 38.70 -7.46 -2.99
C ARG A 28 39.98 -6.63 -3.10
N LEU A 29 39.99 -5.41 -2.57
CA LEU A 29 41.18 -4.56 -2.52
C LEU A 29 42.33 -5.24 -1.75
N ASN A 30 42.00 -6.04 -0.74
CA ASN A 30 42.98 -6.67 0.14
C ASN A 30 43.45 -8.06 -0.33
N GLY A 31 42.85 -8.62 -1.38
CA GLY A 31 43.45 -9.72 -2.15
C GLY A 31 43.65 -11.06 -1.43
N TYR A 32 43.17 -11.24 -0.20
CA TYR A 32 43.37 -12.44 0.63
C TYR A 32 42.58 -13.70 0.17
N GLY A 33 42.15 -13.76 -1.09
CA GLY A 33 41.58 -14.94 -1.73
C GLY A 33 40.05 -15.08 -1.63
N ALA A 34 39.42 -14.70 -0.52
CA ALA A 34 37.96 -14.78 -0.35
C ALA A 34 37.26 -13.42 -0.48
N ALA A 35 36.11 -13.37 -1.17
CA ALA A 35 35.33 -12.14 -1.36
C ALA A 35 34.70 -11.58 -0.07
N ASN A 36 34.75 -12.33 1.02
CA ASN A 36 34.22 -12.00 2.33
C ASN A 36 35.32 -11.93 3.42
N GLU A 37 36.58 -11.78 3.05
CA GLU A 37 37.67 -11.81 4.02
C GLU A 37 37.55 -10.72 5.11
N VAL A 38 37.18 -9.50 4.73
CA VAL A 38 36.97 -8.43 5.72
C VAL A 38 35.81 -8.79 6.64
N GLU A 39 34.76 -9.42 6.09
CA GLU A 39 33.66 -9.91 6.90
C GLU A 39 34.11 -11.01 7.88
N ARG A 40 35.04 -11.89 7.48
CA ARG A 40 35.68 -12.88 8.35
C ARG A 40 36.46 -12.21 9.48
N LEU A 41 37.30 -11.22 9.17
CA LEU A 41 38.08 -10.46 10.16
C LEU A 41 37.19 -9.73 11.17
N CYS A 42 36.06 -9.18 10.72
CA CYS A 42 35.07 -8.60 11.63
C CYS A 42 34.51 -9.69 12.56
N ARG A 43 34.09 -10.83 12.02
CA ARG A 43 33.50 -11.93 12.81
C ARG A 43 34.46 -12.50 13.86
N GLU A 44 35.75 -12.61 13.55
CA GLU A 44 36.77 -13.05 14.51
C GLU A 44 36.93 -12.09 15.71
N ARG A 45 36.57 -10.81 15.54
CA ARG A 45 36.59 -9.80 16.61
C ARG A 45 35.27 -9.67 17.36
N MET A 46 34.22 -10.35 16.90
CA MET A 46 32.89 -10.29 17.49
C MET A 46 32.66 -11.50 18.38
N ALA A 47 32.19 -11.27 19.60
CA ALA A 47 31.75 -12.34 20.51
C ALA A 47 30.26 -12.72 20.33
N TRP A 48 29.63 -12.25 19.25
CA TRP A 48 28.20 -12.40 18.97
C TRP A 48 27.98 -12.58 17.47
N ASP A 49 26.80 -13.11 17.10
CA ASP A 49 26.36 -13.14 15.71
C ASP A 49 25.59 -11.86 15.34
N ASP A 50 25.92 -11.30 14.18
CA ASP A 50 25.25 -10.13 13.59
C ASP A 50 25.45 -10.10 12.06
N LYS A 51 24.69 -9.23 11.39
CA LYS A 51 24.77 -9.00 9.95
C LYS A 51 25.61 -7.77 9.66
N LEU A 52 26.83 -7.96 9.18
CA LEU A 52 27.75 -6.85 8.89
C LEU A 52 27.23 -5.83 7.86
N ALA A 53 26.38 -6.25 6.92
CA ALA A 53 25.77 -5.35 5.94
C ALA A 53 24.66 -4.45 6.48
N GLN A 54 24.11 -4.85 7.62
CA GLN A 54 22.91 -4.28 8.22
C GLN A 54 23.00 -4.58 9.73
N PRO A 55 23.95 -3.98 10.46
CA PRO A 55 24.24 -4.41 11.84
C PRO A 55 23.11 -4.07 12.81
N TYR A 56 22.71 -5.05 13.61
CA TYR A 56 21.64 -4.94 14.60
C TYR A 56 22.17 -4.48 15.97
N ARG A 57 23.48 -4.59 16.17
CA ARG A 57 24.14 -4.22 17.42
C ARG A 57 25.07 -3.02 17.24
N PRO A 58 25.07 -2.06 18.18
CA PRO A 58 25.96 -0.90 18.12
C PRO A 58 27.44 -1.31 18.10
N GLU A 59 27.82 -2.35 18.84
CA GLU A 59 29.19 -2.85 18.92
C GLU A 59 29.71 -3.35 17.56
N THR A 60 28.83 -3.83 16.69
CA THR A 60 29.21 -4.25 15.33
C THR A 60 29.66 -3.06 14.48
N TYR A 61 29.05 -1.88 14.67
CA TYR A 61 29.52 -0.65 14.01
C TYR A 61 30.92 -0.27 14.48
N GLU A 62 31.24 -0.50 15.76
CA GLU A 62 32.59 -0.27 16.28
C GLU A 62 33.64 -1.18 15.67
N VAL A 63 33.34 -2.47 15.54
CA VAL A 63 34.25 -3.41 14.89
C VAL A 63 34.55 -2.98 13.45
N ILE A 64 33.51 -2.61 12.69
CA ILE A 64 33.67 -2.13 11.32
C ILE A 64 34.45 -0.81 11.30
N SER A 65 34.11 0.14 12.18
CA SER A 65 34.77 1.45 12.32
C SER A 65 36.27 1.30 12.64
N GLN A 66 36.65 0.42 13.57
CA GLN A 66 38.05 0.22 13.96
C GLN A 66 38.91 -0.28 12.81
N LEU A 67 38.36 -1.19 11.98
CA LEU A 67 39.03 -1.75 10.81
C LEU A 67 39.13 -0.71 9.68
N THR A 68 38.00 -0.08 9.37
CA THR A 68 37.82 0.78 8.18
C THR A 68 38.23 2.23 8.40
N LYS A 69 38.34 2.67 9.66
CA LYS A 69 38.52 4.07 10.08
C LYS A 69 37.42 5.02 9.59
N ILE A 70 36.24 4.49 9.32
CA ILE A 70 35.03 5.25 9.04
C ILE A 70 34.25 5.38 10.34
N LEU A 71 33.73 6.57 10.65
CA LEU A 71 32.97 6.79 11.88
C LEU A 71 31.72 5.88 11.92
N PRO A 72 31.32 5.38 13.10
CA PRO A 72 30.13 4.52 13.26
C PRO A 72 28.86 5.10 12.61
N TYR A 73 28.65 6.41 12.73
CA TYR A 73 27.52 7.11 12.11
C TYR A 73 27.57 7.09 10.56
N ASP A 74 28.76 7.21 9.96
CA ASP A 74 28.92 7.11 8.51
C ASP A 74 28.70 5.68 8.01
N VAL A 75 29.16 4.67 8.76
CA VAL A 75 28.85 3.25 8.50
C VAL A 75 27.34 3.02 8.58
N TYR A 76 26.66 3.57 9.59
CA TYR A 76 25.20 3.51 9.74
C TYR A 76 24.46 4.08 8.53
N LYS A 77 24.89 5.24 8.01
CA LYS A 77 24.27 5.88 6.83
C LYS A 77 24.32 5.01 5.57
N MET A 78 25.22 4.03 5.50
CA MET A 78 25.34 3.08 4.38
C MET A 78 24.35 1.90 4.48
N THR A 79 23.58 1.80 5.57
CA THR A 79 22.63 0.70 5.85
C THR A 79 21.18 1.07 5.52
N GLY A 80 20.31 0.07 5.50
CA GLY A 80 18.86 0.26 5.42
C GLY A 80 18.18 0.70 6.72
N HIS A 81 18.90 0.84 7.84
CA HIS A 81 18.27 1.25 9.12
C HIS A 81 17.77 2.70 9.07
N SER A 82 18.43 3.55 8.29
CA SER A 82 17.98 4.92 7.97
C SER A 82 16.58 4.99 7.34
N LEU A 83 16.06 3.88 6.81
CA LEU A 83 14.73 3.79 6.20
C LEU A 83 13.63 3.51 7.23
N ALA A 84 13.98 3.22 8.49
CA ALA A 84 13.04 2.86 9.55
C ALA A 84 11.90 3.87 9.74
N PRO A 85 12.12 5.20 9.70
CA PRO A 85 11.05 6.17 9.93
C PRO A 85 9.86 6.06 8.95
N VAL A 86 10.08 5.52 7.75
CA VAL A 86 9.04 5.37 6.72
C VAL A 86 8.59 3.93 6.54
N VAL A 87 9.48 2.96 6.74
CA VAL A 87 9.15 1.53 6.57
C VAL A 87 8.42 0.96 7.77
N THR A 88 8.73 1.42 8.98
CA THR A 88 8.02 1.01 10.20
C THR A 88 6.56 1.48 10.11
N PRO A 89 5.57 0.59 10.39
CA PRO A 89 4.16 0.98 10.38
C PRO A 89 3.91 2.21 11.28
N PRO A 90 3.09 3.18 10.85
CA PRO A 90 2.92 4.44 11.58
C PRO A 90 2.27 4.26 12.97
N GLU A 91 1.61 3.13 13.21
CA GLU A 91 1.10 2.73 14.53
C GLU A 91 2.17 2.18 15.50
N GLN A 92 3.39 1.95 15.03
CA GLN A 92 4.51 1.44 15.83
C GLN A 92 5.53 2.54 16.10
N THR A 93 6.11 2.53 17.30
CA THR A 93 7.26 3.37 17.62
C THR A 93 8.48 2.89 16.85
N VAL A 94 9.20 3.81 16.23
CA VAL A 94 10.50 3.53 15.60
C VAL A 94 11.53 3.32 16.69
N GLU A 95 12.02 2.10 16.83
CA GLU A 95 13.13 1.76 17.72
C GLU A 95 14.41 2.52 17.31
N THR A 96 15.31 2.71 18.26
CA THR A 96 16.60 3.38 18.04
C THR A 96 17.74 2.53 18.58
N ILE A 97 18.93 2.71 18.00
CA ILE A 97 20.19 2.19 18.54
C ILE A 97 21.07 3.39 18.89
N ARG A 98 21.69 3.33 20.07
CA ARG A 98 22.72 4.29 20.50
C ARG A 98 24.08 3.86 19.95
N LEU A 99 24.68 4.66 19.06
CA LEU A 99 26.04 4.42 18.57
C LEU A 99 27.08 4.82 19.63
N SER A 100 28.32 4.32 19.55
CA SER A 100 29.37 4.69 20.52
C SER A 100 29.74 6.17 20.48
N THR A 101 29.54 6.80 19.33
CA THR A 101 29.74 8.23 19.08
C THR A 101 28.67 9.11 19.75
N GLY A 102 27.62 8.50 20.31
CA GLY A 102 26.61 9.19 21.10
C GLY A 102 25.42 9.71 20.30
N GLU A 103 25.15 9.19 19.11
CA GLU A 103 23.92 9.44 18.37
C GLU A 103 22.90 8.31 18.62
N ASP A 104 21.63 8.69 18.80
CA ASP A 104 20.51 7.76 18.74
C ASP A 104 19.97 7.72 17.31
N VAL A 105 20.17 6.59 16.64
CA VAL A 105 19.82 6.44 15.23
C VAL A 105 18.64 5.47 15.04
N PRO A 106 17.73 5.74 14.10
CA PRO A 106 16.60 4.85 13.82
C PRO A 106 17.03 3.42 13.50
N PHE A 107 16.34 2.44 14.06
CA PHE A 107 16.58 1.02 13.88
C PHE A 107 15.42 0.35 13.17
N LEU A 108 15.72 -0.17 11.97
CA LEU A 108 14.76 -0.99 11.22
C LEU A 108 14.79 -2.45 11.71
N ALA A 109 13.81 -2.81 12.54
CA ALA A 109 13.60 -4.18 12.99
C ALA A 109 13.36 -5.15 11.81
N TRP A 110 13.84 -6.40 11.95
CA TRP A 110 13.75 -7.40 10.87
C TRP A 110 12.32 -7.64 10.37
N GLY A 111 11.34 -7.66 11.29
CA GLY A 111 9.93 -7.84 10.95
C GLY A 111 9.41 -6.76 9.99
N ASN A 112 9.88 -5.53 10.15
CA ASN A 112 9.52 -4.38 9.32
C ASN A 112 10.37 -4.30 8.04
N ALA A 113 11.64 -4.72 8.08
CA ALA A 113 12.48 -4.79 6.88
C ALA A 113 11.96 -5.82 5.86
N LYS A 114 11.35 -6.90 6.35
CA LYS A 114 10.94 -8.07 5.55
C LYS A 114 9.95 -7.67 4.46
N GLY A 115 10.38 -7.78 3.20
CA GLY A 115 9.55 -7.47 2.03
C GLY A 115 9.58 -6.00 1.60
N HIS A 116 10.27 -5.16 2.36
CA HIS A 116 10.52 -3.75 2.04
C HIS A 116 11.94 -3.52 1.54
N LEU A 117 12.92 -4.32 1.99
CA LEU A 117 14.29 -4.30 1.50
C LEU A 117 14.63 -5.55 0.69
N GLY A 118 15.41 -5.36 -0.38
CA GLY A 118 16.01 -6.40 -1.19
C GLY A 118 17.13 -7.12 -0.42
N ALA A 119 17.28 -8.41 -0.69
CA ALA A 119 18.33 -9.23 -0.10
C ALA A 119 19.66 -8.97 -0.80
N ARG A 120 20.79 -9.18 -0.11
CA ARG A 120 22.12 -9.06 -0.74
C ARG A 120 22.33 -10.10 -1.83
N GLU A 121 21.61 -11.20 -1.72
CA GLU A 121 21.63 -12.35 -2.59
C GLU A 121 20.78 -12.13 -3.86
N ASP A 122 20.01 -11.04 -3.93
CA ASP A 122 19.10 -10.70 -5.02
C ASP A 122 19.15 -9.19 -5.27
N ALA A 123 20.32 -8.73 -5.70
CA ALA A 123 20.64 -7.34 -5.91
C ALA A 123 20.07 -6.83 -7.23
N ARG A 124 19.63 -5.57 -7.20
CA ARG A 124 19.27 -4.78 -8.37
C ARG A 124 20.43 -3.86 -8.72
N TYR A 125 20.55 -3.50 -10.00
CA TYR A 125 21.62 -2.62 -10.45
C TYR A 125 21.21 -1.79 -11.66
N CYS A 126 21.93 -0.69 -11.90
CA CYS A 126 21.82 0.09 -13.13
C CYS A 126 23.03 -0.22 -14.01
N PRO A 127 22.87 -0.74 -15.24
CA PRO A 127 23.99 -1.02 -16.13
C PRO A 127 24.86 0.21 -16.40
N ARG A 128 24.23 1.39 -16.57
CA ARG A 128 24.93 2.67 -16.78
C ARG A 128 25.75 3.12 -15.56
N CYS A 129 25.24 2.96 -14.33
CA CYS A 129 26.06 3.21 -13.14
C CYS A 129 27.27 2.27 -13.08
N LEU A 130 27.14 1.02 -13.53
CA LEU A 130 28.26 0.08 -13.51
C LEU A 130 29.31 0.39 -14.58
N GLN A 131 28.94 1.04 -15.69
CA GLN A 131 29.90 1.59 -16.66
C GLN A 131 30.74 2.71 -16.04
N GLU A 132 30.15 3.52 -15.16
CA GLU A 132 30.87 4.57 -14.43
C GLU A 132 31.78 3.95 -13.36
N ARG A 133 31.19 3.20 -12.42
CA ARG A 133 31.89 2.50 -11.33
C ARG A 133 31.09 1.28 -10.84
N PRO A 134 31.71 0.09 -10.70
CA PRO A 134 31.00 -1.12 -10.30
C PRO A 134 30.81 -1.19 -8.77
N TYR A 135 29.74 -0.58 -8.26
CA TYR A 135 29.32 -0.71 -6.86
C TYR A 135 27.81 -0.72 -6.71
N HIS A 136 27.34 -1.34 -5.62
CA HIS A 136 25.92 -1.36 -5.31
C HIS A 136 25.53 -0.13 -4.47
N ARG A 137 24.49 0.58 -4.94
CA ARG A 137 24.02 1.82 -4.30
C ARG A 137 22.93 1.52 -3.27
N ARG A 138 22.93 2.26 -2.15
CA ARG A 138 21.92 2.19 -1.08
C ARG A 138 20.51 2.47 -1.61
N ALA A 139 20.38 3.35 -2.60
CA ALA A 139 19.11 3.65 -3.28
C ALA A 139 18.46 2.44 -3.97
N TRP A 140 19.20 1.35 -4.20
CA TRP A 140 18.69 0.11 -4.80
C TRP A 140 18.23 -0.91 -3.76
N LEU A 141 18.45 -0.67 -2.46
CA LEU A 141 18.00 -1.55 -1.37
C LEU A 141 16.46 -1.65 -1.27
N PRO A 142 15.68 -0.55 -1.35
CA PRO A 142 14.23 -0.67 -1.20
C PRO A 142 13.61 -1.49 -2.35
N VAL A 143 12.72 -2.42 -2.01
CA VAL A 143 11.93 -3.20 -2.98
C VAL A 143 11.09 -2.29 -3.88
N MET A 144 10.71 -1.12 -3.39
CA MET A 144 9.95 -0.12 -4.16
C MET A 144 10.81 0.73 -5.11
N ALA A 145 12.14 0.64 -5.02
CA ALA A 145 13.06 1.29 -5.96
C ALA A 145 13.14 0.48 -7.25
N ALA A 146 12.56 1.00 -8.32
CA ALA A 146 12.49 0.34 -9.62
C ALA A 146 13.38 0.97 -10.69
N VAL A 147 13.85 2.20 -10.45
CA VAL A 147 14.60 2.99 -11.43
C VAL A 147 15.90 3.51 -10.83
N CYS A 148 16.89 3.72 -11.69
CA CYS A 148 17.97 4.65 -11.41
C CYS A 148 17.47 6.06 -11.73
N LEU A 149 17.46 6.97 -10.76
CA LEU A 149 17.07 8.37 -11.01
C LEU A 149 18.16 9.14 -11.78
N GLU A 150 19.44 8.79 -11.60
CA GLU A 150 20.56 9.42 -12.31
C GLU A 150 20.51 9.14 -13.82
N HIS A 151 20.22 7.89 -14.20
CA HIS A 151 20.20 7.47 -15.60
C HIS A 151 18.81 7.37 -16.21
N GLN A 152 17.75 7.49 -15.39
CA GLN A 152 16.34 7.36 -15.77
C GLN A 152 16.06 6.05 -16.52
N THR A 153 16.53 4.94 -15.96
CA THR A 153 16.37 3.59 -16.53
C THR A 153 15.80 2.67 -15.48
N LEU A 154 15.05 1.64 -15.90
CA LEU A 154 14.70 0.57 -14.98
C LEU A 154 15.97 -0.10 -14.45
N LEU A 155 15.94 -0.47 -13.17
CA LEU A 155 16.99 -1.31 -12.60
C LEU A 155 16.89 -2.70 -13.23
N ALA A 156 18.04 -3.29 -13.52
CA ALA A 156 18.16 -4.67 -13.92
C ALA A 156 18.15 -5.57 -12.67
N ARG A 157 17.71 -6.81 -12.87
CA ARG A 157 17.73 -7.86 -11.87
C ARG A 157 18.12 -9.17 -12.55
N GLY A 158 19.11 -9.86 -11.98
CA GLY A 158 19.70 -11.04 -12.60
C GLY A 158 20.55 -10.73 -13.83
N CYS A 159 21.16 -11.78 -14.37
CA CYS A 159 21.94 -11.72 -15.60
C CYS A 159 21.02 -11.86 -16.82
N PRO A 160 21.09 -10.96 -17.82
CA PRO A 160 20.23 -11.04 -19.00
C PRO A 160 20.57 -12.21 -19.92
N GLN A 161 21.79 -12.76 -19.84
CA GLN A 161 22.24 -13.86 -20.69
C GLN A 161 21.84 -15.24 -20.16
N CYS A 162 22.06 -15.51 -18.86
CA CYS A 162 21.81 -16.84 -18.28
C CYS A 162 20.70 -16.87 -17.22
N GLY A 163 20.12 -15.73 -16.85
CA GLY A 163 19.07 -15.63 -15.83
C GLY A 163 19.55 -15.78 -14.39
N GLN A 164 20.85 -16.00 -14.16
CA GLN A 164 21.41 -16.14 -12.82
C GLN A 164 21.09 -14.92 -11.95
N VAL A 165 20.62 -15.16 -10.73
CA VAL A 165 20.41 -14.09 -9.75
C VAL A 165 21.74 -13.40 -9.45
N VAL A 166 21.75 -12.08 -9.56
CA VAL A 166 22.91 -11.23 -9.30
C VAL A 166 22.91 -10.83 -7.83
N ARG A 167 24.01 -11.06 -7.14
CA ARG A 167 24.22 -10.65 -5.74
C ARG A 167 24.98 -9.34 -5.68
N VAL A 168 25.00 -8.68 -4.53
CA VAL A 168 25.79 -7.44 -4.31
C VAL A 168 27.27 -7.64 -4.68
N GLN A 169 27.83 -8.81 -4.38
CA GLN A 169 29.21 -9.13 -4.75
C GLN A 169 29.45 -9.23 -6.26
N ASP A 170 28.44 -9.66 -7.01
CA ASP A 170 28.50 -9.80 -8.46
C ASP A 170 28.35 -8.42 -9.12
N VAL A 171 27.59 -7.49 -8.50
CA VAL A 171 27.56 -6.07 -8.88
C VAL A 171 28.94 -5.43 -8.71
N VAL A 172 29.61 -5.68 -7.58
CA VAL A 172 30.97 -5.17 -7.33
C VAL A 172 32.01 -5.83 -8.26
N SER A 173 31.79 -7.09 -8.65
CA SER A 173 32.62 -7.75 -9.68
C SER A 173 32.40 -7.23 -11.08
N GLY A 174 31.26 -6.58 -11.33
CA GLY A 174 30.84 -6.14 -12.65
C GLY A 174 30.43 -7.29 -13.55
N ARG A 175 30.43 -8.55 -13.08
CA ARG A 175 30.26 -9.74 -13.92
C ARG A 175 29.32 -10.77 -13.31
N CYS A 176 28.58 -11.47 -14.16
CA CYS A 176 27.80 -12.63 -13.76
C CYS A 176 28.73 -13.74 -13.22
N PRO A 177 28.43 -14.36 -12.07
CA PRO A 177 29.27 -15.43 -11.52
C PRO A 177 29.17 -16.75 -12.29
N GLN A 178 28.17 -16.91 -13.16
CA GLN A 178 27.92 -18.15 -13.89
C GLN A 178 28.41 -18.10 -15.34
N CYS A 179 28.02 -17.07 -16.11
CA CYS A 179 28.38 -16.95 -17.52
C CYS A 179 29.40 -15.85 -17.81
N TYR A 180 29.89 -15.14 -16.79
CA TYR A 180 30.86 -14.05 -16.90
C TYR A 180 30.43 -12.84 -17.74
N PHE A 181 29.14 -12.78 -18.13
CA PHE A 181 28.56 -11.61 -18.77
C PHE A 181 28.85 -10.33 -17.98
N GLU A 182 29.32 -9.29 -18.67
CA GLU A 182 29.57 -7.96 -18.11
C GLU A 182 28.24 -7.28 -17.78
N LEU A 183 27.96 -7.08 -16.50
CA LEU A 183 26.69 -6.49 -16.05
C LEU A 183 26.51 -5.04 -16.53
N ALA A 184 27.61 -4.34 -16.82
CA ALA A 184 27.61 -3.02 -17.43
C ALA A 184 27.06 -3.00 -18.86
N ASP A 185 27.09 -4.14 -19.56
CA ASP A 185 26.58 -4.31 -20.93
C ASP A 185 25.14 -4.83 -20.95
N ALA A 186 24.50 -4.97 -19.78
CA ALA A 186 23.13 -5.43 -19.71
C ALA A 186 22.17 -4.45 -20.45
N PRO A 187 21.16 -4.97 -21.17
CA PRO A 187 20.20 -4.14 -21.89
C PRO A 187 19.54 -3.09 -20.99
N VAL A 188 19.48 -1.86 -21.49
CA VAL A 188 18.93 -0.72 -20.76
C VAL A 188 17.53 -0.39 -21.27
N GLN A 189 16.53 -0.42 -20.38
CA GLN A 189 15.20 0.09 -20.67
C GLN A 189 15.06 1.50 -20.08
N SER A 190 15.09 2.52 -20.95
CA SER A 190 14.88 3.91 -20.55
C SER A 190 13.43 4.18 -20.16
N VAL A 191 13.25 5.02 -19.13
CA VAL A 191 11.97 5.59 -18.70
C VAL A 191 12.02 7.12 -18.70
N ALA A 192 13.02 7.72 -19.35
CA ALA A 192 13.21 9.18 -19.42
C ALA A 192 11.99 9.93 -19.99
N GLY A 193 11.29 9.31 -20.96
CA GLY A 193 10.07 9.86 -21.55
C GLY A 193 8.81 9.76 -20.67
N ASP A 194 8.93 9.22 -19.45
CA ASP A 194 7.80 8.90 -18.59
C ASP A 194 7.78 9.77 -17.32
N ALA A 195 7.38 11.02 -17.50
CA ALA A 195 7.43 12.03 -16.44
C ALA A 195 6.66 11.60 -15.17
N PHE A 196 5.48 10.99 -15.33
CA PHE A 196 4.66 10.58 -14.19
C PHE A 196 5.26 9.40 -13.42
N GLY A 197 5.74 8.36 -14.11
CA GLY A 197 6.35 7.23 -13.41
C GLY A 197 7.68 7.59 -12.76
N LEU A 198 8.49 8.45 -13.40
CA LEU A 198 9.70 9.00 -12.80
C LEU A 198 9.39 9.82 -11.54
N TRP A 199 8.38 10.71 -11.62
CA TRP A 199 7.92 11.46 -10.46
C TRP A 199 7.47 10.55 -9.31
N ALA A 200 6.70 9.49 -9.60
CA ALA A 200 6.26 8.52 -8.60
C ALA A 200 7.45 7.79 -7.93
N GLN A 201 8.48 7.42 -8.70
CA GLN A 201 9.69 6.81 -8.16
C GLN A 201 10.51 7.78 -7.32
N GLN A 202 10.64 9.04 -7.79
CA GLN A 202 11.34 10.08 -7.05
C GLN A 202 10.64 10.37 -5.72
N ALA A 203 9.30 10.48 -5.71
CA ALA A 203 8.53 10.69 -4.49
C ALA A 203 8.77 9.56 -3.46
N VAL A 204 8.75 8.30 -3.88
CA VAL A 204 9.03 7.16 -2.98
C VAL A 204 10.45 7.20 -2.43
N LEU A 205 11.45 7.48 -3.28
CA LEU A 205 12.84 7.55 -2.84
C LEU A 205 13.10 8.77 -1.95
N HIS A 206 12.41 9.89 -2.20
CA HIS A 206 12.45 11.07 -1.36
C HIS A 206 11.87 10.81 0.03
N TRP A 207 10.70 10.17 0.11
CA TRP A 207 10.11 9.74 1.39
C TRP A 207 11.09 8.88 2.20
N LEU A 208 11.82 8.01 1.52
CA LEU A 208 12.82 7.13 2.14
C LEU A 208 14.16 7.83 2.46
N GLY A 209 14.32 9.13 2.20
CA GLY A 209 15.58 9.86 2.42
C GLY A 209 16.71 9.41 1.49
N LEU A 210 16.37 8.98 0.28
CA LEU A 210 17.30 8.46 -0.75
C LEU A 210 17.36 9.32 -2.01
N ALA A 211 16.53 10.37 -2.11
CA ALA A 211 16.51 11.30 -3.22
C ALA A 211 15.99 12.68 -2.77
N ASP A 212 16.28 13.70 -3.56
CA ASP A 212 15.70 15.02 -3.38
C ASP A 212 14.21 15.02 -3.74
N ALA A 213 13.49 15.99 -3.16
CA ALA A 213 12.07 16.19 -3.45
C ALA A 213 11.84 16.43 -4.95
N PRO A 214 10.74 15.92 -5.52
CA PRO A 214 10.40 16.21 -6.91
C PRO A 214 10.18 17.71 -7.11
N ILE A 215 10.74 18.26 -8.20
CA ILE A 215 10.74 19.70 -8.51
C ILE A 215 9.32 20.27 -8.61
N SER A 216 8.35 19.47 -9.07
CA SER A 216 6.93 19.85 -9.09
C SER A 216 6.03 18.64 -8.88
N PRO A 217 5.02 18.71 -7.99
CA PRO A 217 4.04 17.65 -7.85
C PRO A 217 3.16 17.58 -9.10
N LEU A 218 3.25 16.49 -9.87
CA LEU A 218 2.36 16.24 -11.01
C LEU A 218 0.91 15.90 -10.59
N SER A 219 0.68 15.68 -9.30
CA SER A 219 -0.64 15.45 -8.72
C SER A 219 -0.64 15.85 -7.24
N THR A 220 -1.80 16.24 -6.73
CA THR A 220 -1.98 16.46 -5.29
C THR A 220 -2.12 15.12 -4.57
N LEU A 221 -1.40 14.93 -3.47
CA LEU A 221 -1.49 13.74 -2.62
C LEU A 221 -2.22 14.10 -1.32
N PRO A 222 -2.77 13.10 -0.58
CA PRO A 222 -3.30 13.35 0.75
C PRO A 222 -2.22 13.99 1.63
N ASP A 223 -2.58 15.04 2.36
CA ASP A 223 -1.69 15.68 3.32
C ASP A 223 -1.48 14.76 4.53
N GLN A 224 -0.50 13.86 4.40
CA GLN A 224 -0.21 12.78 5.35
C GLN A 224 1.29 12.53 5.42
N PRO A 225 1.80 12.04 6.57
CA PRO A 225 3.21 11.71 6.72
C PRO A 225 3.69 10.67 5.69
N PRO A 226 4.97 10.73 5.25
CA PRO A 226 5.52 9.78 4.30
C PRO A 226 5.32 8.30 4.65
N ALA A 227 5.40 7.93 5.94
CA ALA A 227 5.16 6.55 6.41
C ALA A 227 3.73 6.06 6.08
N VAL A 228 2.73 6.93 6.22
CA VAL A 228 1.32 6.64 5.92
C VAL A 228 1.15 6.43 4.40
N LEU A 229 1.65 7.37 3.59
CA LEU A 229 1.56 7.29 2.13
C LEU A 229 2.31 6.07 1.58
N TYR A 230 3.52 5.82 2.06
CA TYR A 230 4.31 4.64 1.68
C TYR A 230 3.57 3.34 2.01
N ARG A 231 2.96 3.24 3.21
CA ARG A 231 2.16 2.08 3.61
C ARG A 231 0.93 1.90 2.73
N MET A 232 0.24 2.97 2.36
CA MET A 232 -0.89 2.91 1.43
C MET A 232 -0.47 2.37 0.06
N LEU A 233 0.59 2.92 -0.53
CA LEU A 233 1.11 2.44 -1.81
C LEU A 233 1.47 0.96 -1.74
N PHE A 234 2.21 0.55 -0.70
CA PHE A 234 2.69 -0.81 -0.55
C PHE A 234 1.55 -1.82 -0.38
N THR A 235 0.53 -1.48 0.40
CA THR A 235 -0.62 -2.34 0.71
C THR A 235 -1.66 -2.40 -0.40
N LEU A 236 -1.75 -1.38 -1.27
CA LEU A 236 -2.64 -1.37 -2.44
C LEU A 236 -2.17 -2.30 -3.57
N ARG A 237 -0.88 -2.60 -3.68
CA ARG A 237 -0.30 -3.37 -4.82
C ARG A 237 -1.05 -4.68 -5.14
N PRO A 238 -1.38 -5.56 -4.17
CA PRO A 238 -2.09 -6.80 -4.48
C PRO A 238 -3.52 -6.56 -4.99
N ALA A 239 -4.17 -5.47 -4.57
CA ALA A 239 -5.48 -5.10 -5.05
C ALA A 239 -5.40 -4.55 -6.49
N LEU A 240 -4.40 -3.72 -6.80
CA LEU A 240 -4.21 -3.15 -8.14
C LEU A 240 -4.06 -4.23 -9.22
N LEU A 241 -3.35 -5.32 -8.93
CA LEU A 241 -3.23 -6.46 -9.87
C LEU A 241 -4.56 -7.13 -10.22
N ARG A 242 -5.62 -6.89 -9.44
CA ARG A 242 -6.96 -7.48 -9.64
C ARG A 242 -7.95 -6.51 -10.30
N VAL A 243 -7.55 -5.30 -10.65
CA VAL A 243 -8.41 -4.35 -11.36
C VAL A 243 -8.45 -4.72 -12.85
N GLN A 244 -9.64 -4.77 -13.45
CA GLN A 244 -9.77 -4.90 -14.90
C GLN A 244 -9.32 -3.60 -15.57
N ARG A 245 -8.20 -3.65 -16.30
CA ARG A 245 -7.56 -2.46 -16.88
C ARG A 245 -8.44 -1.70 -17.86
N SER A 246 -9.27 -2.40 -18.64
CA SER A 246 -10.20 -1.79 -19.59
C SER A 246 -11.23 -0.88 -18.91
N ARG A 247 -11.42 -1.01 -17.60
CA ARG A 247 -12.44 -0.30 -16.82
C ARG A 247 -11.89 0.81 -15.94
N TRP A 248 -10.57 0.99 -15.86
CA TRP A 248 -9.97 2.09 -15.10
C TRP A 248 -9.20 3.03 -16.03
N PRO A 249 -9.76 4.22 -16.36
CA PRO A 249 -9.10 5.21 -17.21
C PRO A 249 -7.75 5.66 -16.66
N TYR A 250 -7.60 5.64 -15.33
CA TYR A 250 -6.39 6.07 -14.63
C TYR A 250 -5.35 4.94 -14.47
N TRP A 251 -5.59 3.75 -15.04
CA TRP A 251 -4.55 2.73 -15.09
C TRP A 251 -3.34 3.29 -15.82
N TYR A 252 -2.20 3.30 -15.16
CA TYR A 252 -1.01 3.92 -15.70
C TYR A 252 -0.53 3.18 -16.96
N ARG A 253 -0.43 3.94 -18.06
CA ARG A 253 0.06 3.50 -19.38
C ARG A 253 1.38 4.21 -19.65
N GLY A 254 2.45 3.71 -19.05
CA GLY A 254 3.79 4.21 -19.23
C GLY A 254 4.55 3.54 -20.37
N VAL A 255 5.86 3.76 -20.40
CA VAL A 255 6.79 3.20 -21.39
C VAL A 255 7.00 1.69 -21.23
N VAL A 256 6.62 1.12 -20.09
CA VAL A 256 6.72 -0.32 -19.81
C VAL A 256 5.55 -1.09 -20.43
N PRO A 257 5.80 -2.07 -21.32
CA PRO A 257 4.74 -2.87 -21.93
C PRO A 257 3.88 -3.58 -20.87
N LEU A 258 2.57 -3.49 -21.05
CA LEU A 258 1.62 -4.14 -20.16
C LEU A 258 1.57 -5.65 -20.47
N PRO A 259 1.67 -6.51 -19.46
CA PRO A 259 1.54 -7.96 -19.61
C PRO A 259 0.09 -8.33 -19.80
N ASN A 260 -0.22 -9.50 -20.32
CA ASN A 260 -1.62 -9.88 -20.50
C ASN A 260 -2.34 -10.02 -19.12
N GLN A 261 -3.66 -10.03 -19.11
CA GLN A 261 -4.45 -10.06 -17.86
C GLN A 261 -4.29 -11.40 -17.09
N TYR A 262 -4.01 -12.50 -17.77
CA TYR A 262 -3.78 -13.81 -17.15
C TYR A 262 -2.44 -13.83 -16.39
N ASP A 263 -1.38 -13.25 -16.97
CA ASP A 263 -0.07 -13.11 -16.35
C ASP A 263 -0.16 -12.28 -15.06
N LEU A 264 -0.96 -11.21 -15.04
CA LEU A 264 -1.18 -10.41 -13.84
C LEU A 264 -1.80 -11.20 -12.69
N LEU A 265 -2.77 -12.06 -12.99
CA LEU A 265 -3.45 -12.87 -11.98
C LEU A 265 -2.49 -13.95 -11.45
N ALA A 266 -1.75 -14.61 -12.34
CA ALA A 266 -0.69 -15.52 -11.95
C ALA A 266 0.34 -14.82 -11.05
N TRP A 267 0.68 -13.56 -11.33
CA TRP A 267 1.58 -12.79 -10.48
C TRP A 267 0.95 -12.32 -9.18
N ALA A 268 -0.34 -12.04 -9.13
CA ALA A 268 -1.01 -11.75 -7.86
C ALA A 268 -0.88 -12.95 -6.91
N ASP A 269 -0.82 -14.17 -7.44
CA ASP A 269 -0.51 -15.37 -6.68
C ASP A 269 1.00 -15.55 -6.44
N MET A 270 1.87 -15.25 -7.41
CA MET A 270 3.33 -15.21 -7.19
C MET A 270 3.79 -14.12 -6.22
N MET A 271 3.04 -13.03 -6.03
CA MET A 271 3.34 -11.98 -5.04
C MET A 271 3.29 -12.51 -3.60
N ARG A 272 2.62 -13.65 -3.35
CA ARG A 272 2.77 -14.39 -2.10
C ARG A 272 4.22 -14.90 -1.90
N TYR A 273 4.95 -15.05 -3.00
CA TYR A 273 6.35 -15.45 -3.12
C TYR A 273 7.27 -14.28 -3.52
N LYS A 274 7.06 -13.09 -2.94
CA LYS A 274 8.02 -11.97 -2.74
C LYS A 274 8.83 -11.36 -3.89
N ILE A 275 8.89 -11.96 -5.07
CA ILE A 275 9.82 -11.55 -6.12
C ILE A 275 9.07 -10.76 -7.20
N LEU A 276 9.34 -9.45 -7.28
CA LEU A 276 8.75 -8.58 -8.29
C LEU A 276 9.85 -7.90 -9.11
N GLU A 277 9.82 -8.11 -10.42
CA GLU A 277 10.72 -7.45 -11.38
C GLU A 277 10.57 -5.93 -11.30
N PRO A 278 11.67 -5.15 -11.45
CA PRO A 278 11.64 -3.68 -11.34
C PRO A 278 10.59 -3.02 -12.23
N LYS A 279 10.40 -3.52 -13.47
CA LYS A 279 9.34 -3.02 -14.37
C LYS A 279 7.93 -3.08 -13.78
N TRP A 280 7.63 -4.09 -12.95
CA TRP A 280 6.32 -4.21 -12.29
C TRP A 280 6.22 -3.37 -11.04
N VAL A 281 7.32 -3.25 -10.29
CA VAL A 281 7.39 -2.30 -9.17
C VAL A 281 7.10 -0.89 -9.69
N TYR A 282 7.73 -0.50 -10.81
CA TYR A 282 7.53 0.79 -11.46
C TYR A 282 6.06 1.02 -11.84
N LEU A 283 5.48 0.07 -12.59
CA LEU A 283 4.08 0.13 -13.03
C LEU A 283 3.11 0.23 -11.86
N LEU A 284 3.27 -0.63 -10.84
CA LEU A 284 2.37 -0.69 -9.69
C LEU A 284 2.52 0.52 -8.78
N ALA A 285 3.74 1.05 -8.62
CA ALA A 285 3.96 2.29 -7.88
C ALA A 285 3.21 3.44 -8.56
N ALA A 286 3.46 3.69 -9.85
CA ALA A 286 2.79 4.75 -10.58
C ALA A 286 1.26 4.58 -10.58
N THR A 287 0.76 3.36 -10.75
CA THR A 287 -0.69 3.08 -10.67
C THR A 287 -1.25 3.36 -9.26
N ALA A 288 -0.51 3.01 -8.21
CA ALA A 288 -0.91 3.29 -6.84
C ALA A 288 -0.93 4.80 -6.56
N PHE A 289 0.02 5.57 -7.10
CA PHE A 289 -0.03 7.05 -7.04
C PHE A 289 -1.29 7.60 -7.73
N LYS A 290 -1.73 7.04 -8.86
CA LYS A 290 -3.01 7.45 -9.49
C LYS A 290 -4.22 7.18 -8.60
N ALA A 291 -4.17 6.16 -7.74
CA ALA A 291 -5.22 5.92 -6.74
C ALA A 291 -5.17 6.89 -5.55
N LEU A 292 -4.05 7.58 -5.33
CA LEU A 292 -3.90 8.59 -4.27
C LEU A 292 -3.97 10.03 -4.80
N ALA A 293 -3.83 10.21 -6.11
CA ALA A 293 -3.86 11.49 -6.77
C ALA A 293 -5.24 12.16 -6.60
N ASP A 294 -5.21 13.48 -6.39
CA ASP A 294 -6.38 14.35 -6.30
C ASP A 294 -7.38 13.82 -5.27
N TRP A 295 -6.83 13.49 -4.10
CA TRP A 295 -7.56 12.85 -3.02
C TRP A 295 -8.83 13.62 -2.62
N PRO A 296 -9.99 12.94 -2.45
CA PRO A 296 -10.20 11.49 -2.48
C PRO A 296 -10.62 10.91 -3.85
N GLU A 297 -10.65 11.72 -4.91
CA GLU A 297 -11.23 11.32 -6.21
C GLU A 297 -10.48 10.18 -6.88
N GLY A 298 -9.14 10.18 -6.86
CA GLY A 298 -8.35 9.06 -7.37
C GLY A 298 -8.66 7.74 -6.67
N PHE A 299 -8.92 7.80 -5.36
CA PHE A 299 -9.29 6.63 -4.56
C PHE A 299 -10.68 6.13 -4.91
N TYR A 300 -11.63 7.04 -5.11
CA TYR A 300 -12.99 6.70 -5.54
C TYR A 300 -13.01 6.06 -6.92
N ALA A 301 -12.28 6.64 -7.87
CA ALA A 301 -12.13 6.06 -9.21
C ALA A 301 -11.50 4.66 -9.17
N PHE A 302 -10.52 4.45 -8.30
CA PHE A 302 -9.96 3.12 -8.06
C PHE A 302 -11.00 2.14 -7.51
N LEU A 303 -11.79 2.53 -6.50
CA LEU A 303 -12.82 1.69 -5.90
C LEU A 303 -13.90 1.29 -6.92
N ASP A 304 -14.34 2.22 -7.76
CA ASP A 304 -15.31 1.94 -8.81
C ASP A 304 -14.79 0.89 -9.81
N ALA A 305 -13.54 1.05 -10.25
CA ALA A 305 -12.91 0.07 -11.13
C ALA A 305 -12.68 -1.29 -10.44
N TYR A 306 -12.26 -1.30 -9.17
CA TYR A 306 -11.99 -2.52 -8.41
C TYR A 306 -13.25 -3.35 -8.14
N ARG A 307 -14.41 -2.71 -7.92
CA ARG A 307 -15.70 -3.40 -7.75
C ARG A 307 -16.08 -4.22 -8.98
N GLN A 308 -15.72 -3.72 -10.15
CA GLN A 308 -16.05 -4.33 -11.43
C GLN A 308 -15.10 -5.46 -11.85
N ARG A 309 -14.16 -5.86 -10.97
CA ARG A 309 -13.19 -6.93 -11.24
C ARG A 309 -13.82 -8.30 -11.53
N ARG A 310 -15.06 -8.52 -11.10
CA ARG A 310 -15.84 -9.73 -11.38
C ARG A 310 -16.78 -9.41 -12.52
N ASP A 311 -16.68 -10.16 -13.63
CA ASP A 311 -17.45 -9.95 -14.87
C ASP A 311 -18.95 -9.73 -14.61
N GLY A 312 -19.36 -8.47 -14.52
CA GLY A 312 -20.75 -8.04 -14.34
C GLY A 312 -21.42 -8.37 -12.99
N ARG A 313 -20.77 -9.15 -12.10
CA ARG A 313 -21.34 -9.53 -10.81
C ARG A 313 -20.93 -8.56 -9.71
N LEU A 314 -21.79 -7.58 -9.45
CA LEU A 314 -21.73 -6.80 -8.21
C LEU A 314 -21.90 -7.75 -7.02
N GLY A 315 -21.04 -7.61 -6.02
CA GLY A 315 -21.08 -8.47 -4.84
C GLY A 315 -22.25 -8.12 -3.91
N ASP A 316 -22.90 -9.15 -3.36
CA ASP A 316 -24.02 -8.99 -2.41
C ASP A 316 -23.60 -8.42 -1.04
N THR A 317 -22.31 -8.20 -0.80
CA THR A 317 -21.75 -7.69 0.47
C THR A 317 -20.57 -6.75 0.22
N LEU A 318 -20.18 -5.93 1.21
CA LEU A 318 -18.96 -5.12 1.13
C LEU A 318 -17.72 -6.00 0.87
N ARG A 319 -17.59 -7.12 1.58
CA ARG A 319 -16.48 -8.05 1.38
C ARG A 319 -16.45 -8.63 -0.04
N SER A 320 -17.60 -9.00 -0.61
CA SER A 320 -17.63 -9.51 -1.99
C SER A 320 -17.40 -8.39 -3.02
N SER A 321 -17.90 -7.19 -2.77
CA SER A 321 -17.73 -6.02 -3.63
C SER A 321 -16.30 -5.45 -3.64
N PHE A 322 -15.60 -5.48 -2.50
CA PHE A 322 -14.29 -4.82 -2.34
C PHE A 322 -13.15 -5.75 -1.93
N GLY A 323 -13.40 -7.06 -1.80
CA GLY A 323 -12.36 -8.09 -1.78
C GLY A 323 -11.21 -7.81 -0.82
N LEU A 324 -9.99 -7.72 -1.36
CA LEU A 324 -8.77 -7.44 -0.59
C LEU A 324 -8.77 -6.03 -0.01
N VAL A 325 -9.30 -5.04 -0.75
CA VAL A 325 -9.33 -3.65 -0.29
C VAL A 325 -10.13 -3.55 1.01
N PHE A 326 -11.29 -4.21 1.08
CA PHE A 326 -12.08 -4.23 2.31
C PHE A 326 -11.46 -5.14 3.38
N GLY A 327 -11.16 -6.40 3.05
CA GLY A 327 -10.76 -7.38 4.06
C GLY A 327 -9.32 -7.28 4.58
N GLN A 328 -8.39 -6.73 3.79
CA GLN A 328 -6.99 -6.57 4.19
C GLN A 328 -6.62 -5.11 4.42
N CYS A 329 -6.99 -4.20 3.52
CA CYS A 329 -6.62 -2.80 3.69
C CYS A 329 -7.49 -2.15 4.78
N LEU A 330 -8.79 -2.03 4.55
CA LEU A 330 -9.70 -1.28 5.44
C LEU A 330 -9.95 -1.96 6.79
N GLU A 331 -10.10 -3.29 6.85
CA GLU A 331 -10.38 -4.03 8.09
C GLU A 331 -9.13 -4.53 8.83
N ARG A 332 -7.91 -4.26 8.34
CA ARG A 332 -6.68 -4.68 9.04
C ARG A 332 -5.58 -3.64 8.99
N HIS A 333 -5.06 -3.32 7.80
CA HIS A 333 -3.88 -2.46 7.67
C HIS A 333 -4.16 -0.97 7.93
N TRP A 334 -5.40 -0.52 7.75
CA TRP A 334 -5.80 0.89 7.84
C TRP A 334 -6.81 1.16 8.96
N LEU A 335 -6.83 0.32 10.00
CA LEU A 335 -7.69 0.52 11.17
C LEU A 335 -7.10 1.47 12.22
N SER A 336 -5.78 1.71 12.19
CA SER A 336 -5.12 2.57 13.17
C SER A 336 -5.41 4.06 12.93
N PRO A 337 -5.30 4.92 13.96
CA PRO A 337 -5.62 6.35 13.86
C PRO A 337 -4.96 7.10 12.69
N PRO A 338 -3.69 6.83 12.30
CA PRO A 338 -3.08 7.49 11.13
C PRO A 338 -3.80 7.26 9.80
N PHE A 339 -4.68 6.26 9.69
CA PHE A 339 -5.45 5.97 8.47
C PHE A 339 -6.93 6.37 8.59
N GLN A 340 -7.32 7.13 9.61
CA GLN A 340 -8.70 7.56 9.80
C GLN A 340 -9.27 8.26 8.56
N PHE A 341 -8.50 9.13 7.91
CA PHE A 341 -8.92 9.82 6.68
C PHE A 341 -9.30 8.84 5.54
N VAL A 342 -8.68 7.66 5.49
CA VAL A 342 -9.03 6.60 4.52
C VAL A 342 -10.36 5.94 4.89
N GLN A 343 -10.59 5.72 6.19
CA GLN A 343 -11.84 5.16 6.69
C GLN A 343 -13.01 6.09 6.34
N GLU A 344 -12.85 7.37 6.64
CA GLU A 344 -13.80 8.46 6.36
C GLU A 344 -14.05 8.63 4.85
N ALA A 345 -12.98 8.63 4.04
CA ALA A 345 -13.13 8.69 2.60
C ALA A 345 -13.93 7.50 2.07
N PHE A 346 -13.68 6.28 2.57
CA PHE A 346 -14.47 5.11 2.17
C PHE A 346 -15.93 5.20 2.66
N ASP A 347 -16.20 5.73 3.85
CA ASP A 347 -17.57 5.95 4.34
C ASP A 347 -18.34 6.93 3.46
N ARG A 348 -17.71 8.06 3.10
CA ARG A 348 -18.28 9.03 2.18
C ARG A 348 -18.55 8.43 0.80
N TYR A 349 -17.62 7.63 0.28
CA TYR A 349 -17.83 6.89 -0.96
C TYR A 349 -19.04 5.93 -0.88
N LEU A 350 -19.24 5.26 0.25
CA LEU A 350 -20.41 4.38 0.45
C LEU A 350 -21.74 5.14 0.43
N VAL A 351 -21.73 6.41 0.85
CA VAL A 351 -22.92 7.28 0.85
C VAL A 351 -23.17 7.86 -0.54
N GLU A 352 -22.13 8.35 -1.21
CA GLU A 352 -22.26 9.16 -2.42
C GLU A 352 -22.29 8.35 -3.72
N ARG A 353 -21.51 7.27 -3.81
CA ARG A 353 -21.24 6.56 -5.08
C ARG A 353 -21.61 5.08 -5.05
N PHE A 354 -21.70 4.49 -3.86
CA PHE A 354 -22.03 3.08 -3.74
C PHE A 354 -23.54 2.86 -3.87
N THR A 355 -23.93 2.15 -4.94
CA THR A 355 -25.29 1.64 -5.09
C THR A 355 -25.67 0.82 -3.87
N LEU A 356 -26.67 1.31 -3.13
CA LEU A 356 -27.12 0.73 -1.86
C LEU A 356 -27.15 -0.79 -1.89
N ASN A 357 -26.50 -1.39 -0.91
CA ASN A 357 -26.63 -2.80 -0.62
C ASN A 357 -27.14 -2.93 0.83
N PRO A 358 -28.35 -3.47 1.05
CA PRO A 358 -28.92 -3.63 2.39
C PRO A 358 -28.03 -4.35 3.39
N SER A 359 -27.07 -5.18 2.93
CA SER A 359 -26.11 -5.84 3.81
C SER A 359 -25.20 -4.88 4.59
N ILE A 360 -24.99 -3.65 4.11
CA ILE A 360 -24.18 -2.62 4.79
C ILE A 360 -24.70 -2.34 6.20
N LEU A 361 -26.02 -2.31 6.37
CA LEU A 361 -26.68 -2.00 7.65
C LEU A 361 -26.41 -3.04 8.74
N HIS A 362 -25.93 -4.22 8.35
CA HIS A 362 -25.54 -5.30 9.26
C HIS A 362 -24.03 -5.36 9.49
N THR A 363 -23.26 -4.43 8.92
CA THR A 363 -21.81 -4.39 9.12
C THR A 363 -21.47 -3.65 10.41
N ARG A 364 -20.42 -4.11 11.08
CA ARG A 364 -19.86 -3.47 12.27
C ARG A 364 -19.55 -1.98 12.02
N ARG A 365 -18.97 -1.67 10.85
CA ARG A 365 -18.67 -0.29 10.40
C ARG A 365 -19.89 0.62 10.46
N TYR A 366 -21.03 0.18 9.93
CA TYR A 366 -22.28 0.96 10.00
C TYR A 366 -22.82 1.06 11.44
N GLN A 367 -22.74 -0.01 12.22
CA GLN A 367 -23.28 0.00 13.59
C GLN A 367 -22.49 0.90 14.54
N GLU A 368 -21.16 0.98 14.37
CA GLU A 368 -20.28 1.75 15.26
C GLU A 368 -20.13 3.21 14.85
N SER A 369 -20.13 3.54 13.55
CA SER A 369 -20.01 4.94 13.10
C SER A 369 -21.35 5.66 13.19
N GLU A 370 -21.43 6.72 14.00
CA GLU A 370 -22.61 7.59 14.08
C GLU A 370 -22.70 8.48 12.84
N GLU A 371 -21.57 8.95 12.33
CA GLU A 371 -21.47 9.82 11.15
C GLU A 371 -21.98 9.10 9.90
N LEU A 372 -21.53 7.86 9.65
CA LEU A 372 -22.02 7.07 8.54
C LEU A 372 -23.52 6.82 8.65
N ARG A 373 -24.02 6.48 9.85
CA ARG A 373 -25.47 6.26 10.07
C ARG A 373 -26.28 7.49 9.72
N ARG A 374 -25.82 8.68 10.11
CA ARG A 374 -26.48 9.96 9.81
C ARG A 374 -26.47 10.28 8.32
N ALA A 375 -25.33 10.09 7.67
CA ALA A 375 -25.16 10.39 6.25
C ALA A 375 -25.86 9.37 5.33
N PHE A 376 -26.12 8.14 5.81
CA PHE A 376 -26.68 7.09 4.97
C PHE A 376 -28.15 7.39 4.57
N PRO A 377 -28.49 7.36 3.27
CA PRO A 377 -29.77 7.87 2.79
C PRO A 377 -30.99 7.01 3.13
N PHE A 378 -30.78 5.76 3.56
CA PHE A 378 -31.86 4.83 3.89
C PHE A 378 -31.66 4.21 5.28
N ILE A 379 -32.75 4.05 6.01
CA ILE A 379 -32.77 3.43 7.34
C ILE A 379 -33.70 2.22 7.36
N THR A 380 -33.49 1.34 8.33
CA THR A 380 -34.37 0.18 8.52
C THR A 380 -35.76 0.59 8.99
N THR A 381 -36.78 -0.23 8.72
CA THR A 381 -38.13 0.00 9.27
C THR A 381 -38.16 0.03 10.79
N ALA A 382 -37.22 -0.65 11.44
CA ALA A 382 -37.09 -0.64 12.91
C ALA A 382 -36.52 0.69 13.41
N GLU A 383 -35.54 1.26 12.71
CA GLU A 383 -35.01 2.60 12.99
C GLU A 383 -36.06 3.68 12.71
N ALA A 384 -36.74 3.62 11.55
CA ALA A 384 -37.81 4.57 11.21
C ALA A 384 -38.95 4.54 12.23
N ALA A 385 -39.34 3.34 12.70
CA ALA A 385 -40.35 3.18 13.73
C ALA A 385 -39.93 3.84 15.06
N ARG A 386 -38.65 3.71 15.45
CA ARG A 386 -38.11 4.39 16.64
C ARG A 386 -38.11 5.91 16.49
N LEU A 387 -37.69 6.44 15.34
CA LEU A 387 -37.66 7.88 15.08
C LEU A 387 -39.05 8.53 15.08
N LEU A 388 -40.06 7.81 14.58
CA LEU A 388 -41.45 8.27 14.54
C LEU A 388 -42.27 7.86 15.77
N HIS A 389 -41.65 7.26 16.79
CA HIS A 389 -42.32 6.74 17.99
C HIS A 389 -43.54 5.85 17.65
N THR A 390 -43.39 4.96 16.67
CA THR A 390 -44.46 4.10 16.15
C THR A 390 -44.00 2.65 16.01
N THR A 391 -44.80 1.82 15.35
CA THR A 391 -44.50 0.40 15.11
C THR A 391 -44.00 0.14 13.68
N PRO A 392 -43.16 -0.88 13.46
CA PRO A 392 -42.77 -1.30 12.10
C PRO A 392 -43.96 -1.68 11.20
N LYS A 393 -45.10 -2.06 11.78
CA LYS A 393 -46.36 -2.28 11.04
C LYS A 393 -46.93 -0.98 10.48
N MET A 394 -46.86 0.11 11.24
CA MET A 394 -47.27 1.45 10.78
C MET A 394 -46.35 1.97 9.67
N ILE A 395 -45.03 1.81 9.81
CA ILE A 395 -44.07 2.18 8.75
C ILE A 395 -44.42 1.48 7.43
N ARG A 396 -44.70 0.16 7.49
CA ARG A 396 -45.14 -0.58 6.30
C ARG A 396 -46.47 -0.08 5.72
N ARG A 397 -47.38 0.44 6.55
CA ARG A 397 -48.63 1.07 6.09
C ARG A 397 -48.35 2.41 5.39
N LEU A 398 -47.47 3.24 5.94
CA LEU A 398 -47.05 4.52 5.35
C LEU A 398 -46.41 4.32 3.97
N VAL A 399 -45.52 3.32 3.85
CA VAL A 399 -44.93 2.93 2.55
C VAL A 399 -46.01 2.51 1.54
N ARG A 400 -47.01 1.72 1.94
CA ARG A 400 -48.12 1.31 1.05
C ARG A 400 -49.00 2.47 0.61
N ARG A 401 -49.14 3.51 1.46
CA ARG A 401 -49.90 4.73 1.16
C ARG A 401 -49.11 5.73 0.30
N GLY A 402 -47.82 5.47 0.05
CA GLY A 402 -46.95 6.37 -0.71
C GLY A 402 -46.35 7.52 0.11
N GLU A 403 -46.57 7.54 1.43
CA GLU A 403 -46.04 8.58 2.35
C GLU A 403 -44.55 8.40 2.68
N LEU A 404 -44.00 7.21 2.42
CA LEU A 404 -42.58 6.91 2.59
C LEU A 404 -42.07 6.16 1.38
N ILE A 405 -40.91 6.58 0.85
CA ILE A 405 -40.29 5.96 -0.32
C ILE A 405 -39.49 4.72 0.12
N PRO A 406 -39.86 3.50 -0.33
CA PRO A 406 -39.09 2.31 -0.04
C PRO A 406 -37.84 2.23 -0.90
N TYR A 407 -36.79 1.60 -0.38
CA TYR A 407 -35.65 1.21 -1.19
C TYR A 407 -36.06 0.20 -2.28
N ARG A 408 -35.65 0.46 -3.53
CA ARG A 408 -35.81 -0.47 -4.66
C ARG A 408 -34.43 -0.82 -5.20
N PRO A 409 -34.00 -2.10 -5.15
CA PRO A 409 -32.76 -2.52 -5.80
C PRO A 409 -32.83 -2.24 -7.30
N LEU A 410 -31.74 -1.76 -7.90
CA LEU A 410 -31.61 -1.73 -9.36
C LEU A 410 -31.65 -3.19 -9.87
N GLU A 411 -32.59 -3.49 -10.77
CA GLU A 411 -32.64 -4.81 -11.42
C GLU A 411 -31.37 -4.97 -12.27
N THR A 412 -30.42 -5.78 -11.80
CA THR A 412 -29.23 -6.13 -12.59
C THR A 412 -29.66 -6.97 -13.80
N GLY A 413 -29.28 -6.51 -14.99
CA GLY A 413 -29.80 -6.95 -16.30
C GLY A 413 -29.51 -8.38 -16.75
N ASP A 414 -29.01 -9.28 -15.88
CA ASP A 414 -28.71 -10.66 -16.28
C ASP A 414 -29.90 -11.60 -16.04
N LYS A 415 -30.91 -11.42 -16.91
CA LYS A 415 -32.06 -12.29 -17.05
C LYS A 415 -31.61 -13.65 -17.57
N LYS A 416 -31.30 -14.64 -16.71
CA LYS A 416 -31.70 -16.06 -16.98
C LYS A 416 -31.49 -17.11 -15.89
N ARG A 417 -30.67 -16.93 -14.84
CA ARG A 417 -30.43 -18.03 -13.87
C ARG A 417 -30.96 -17.85 -12.43
N ASP A 418 -31.40 -16.65 -12.03
CA ASP A 418 -31.79 -16.38 -10.63
C ASP A 418 -33.29 -16.17 -10.37
N ARG A 419 -34.16 -16.71 -11.23
CA ARG A 419 -35.63 -16.45 -11.14
C ARG A 419 -36.30 -16.93 -9.85
N LYS A 420 -35.72 -17.88 -9.09
CA LYS A 420 -36.31 -18.39 -7.83
C LYS A 420 -35.68 -17.81 -6.55
N ARG A 421 -34.37 -17.49 -6.51
CA ARG A 421 -33.71 -16.91 -5.31
C ARG A 421 -33.78 -15.37 -5.28
N GLY A 422 -33.50 -14.70 -6.40
CA GLY A 422 -33.53 -13.24 -6.51
C GLY A 422 -34.92 -12.63 -6.30
N LYS A 423 -35.99 -13.27 -6.80
CA LYS A 423 -37.38 -12.78 -6.60
C LYS A 423 -37.85 -12.80 -5.15
N LYS A 424 -37.35 -13.74 -4.33
CA LYS A 424 -37.70 -13.86 -2.89
C LYS A 424 -36.95 -12.82 -2.06
N GLN A 425 -35.68 -12.56 -2.37
CA GLN A 425 -34.89 -11.52 -1.71
C GLN A 425 -35.34 -10.10 -2.10
N ALA A 426 -35.57 -9.81 -3.39
CA ALA A 426 -35.99 -8.49 -3.85
C ALA A 426 -37.34 -8.04 -3.22
N LYS A 427 -38.34 -8.94 -3.15
CA LYS A 427 -39.60 -8.69 -2.44
C LYS A 427 -39.43 -8.48 -0.92
N SER A 428 -38.40 -9.08 -0.32
CA SER A 428 -38.11 -8.97 1.12
C SER A 428 -37.50 -7.61 1.49
N TYR A 429 -36.64 -7.04 0.65
CA TYR A 429 -35.98 -5.75 0.93
C TYR A 429 -36.84 -4.53 0.61
N GLN A 430 -37.79 -4.64 -0.33
CA GLN A 430 -38.70 -3.56 -0.72
C GLN A 430 -39.52 -2.98 0.46
N PHE A 431 -39.67 -3.73 1.56
CA PHE A 431 -40.40 -3.26 2.75
C PHE A 431 -39.52 -3.13 3.99
N ARG A 432 -38.19 -3.32 3.89
CA ARG A 432 -37.29 -3.29 5.05
C ARG A 432 -36.55 -1.97 5.21
N LEU A 433 -36.38 -1.21 4.13
CA LEU A 433 -35.66 0.07 4.14
C LEU A 433 -36.51 1.20 3.56
N VAL A 434 -36.42 2.37 4.18
CA VAL A 434 -37.11 3.60 3.79
C VAL A 434 -36.12 4.76 3.75
N ARG A 435 -36.38 5.75 2.88
CA ARG A 435 -35.58 6.97 2.81
C ARG A 435 -35.60 7.73 4.13
N ARG A 436 -34.42 8.14 4.60
CA ARG A 436 -34.24 8.80 5.90
C ARG A 436 -34.84 10.20 5.94
N ASP A 437 -34.59 11.00 4.91
CA ASP A 437 -35.06 12.39 4.78
C ASP A 437 -36.59 12.49 4.81
N GLU A 438 -37.29 11.54 4.19
CA GLU A 438 -38.76 11.42 4.24
C GLU A 438 -39.25 11.12 5.67
N VAL A 439 -38.56 10.22 6.39
CA VAL A 439 -38.90 9.90 7.79
C VAL A 439 -38.68 11.10 8.70
N GLU A 440 -37.60 11.84 8.51
CA GLU A 440 -37.30 13.06 9.29
C GLU A 440 -38.31 14.18 8.97
N THR A 441 -38.66 14.37 7.70
CA THR A 441 -39.71 15.32 7.27
C THR A 441 -41.06 14.95 7.87
N LEU A 442 -41.43 13.67 7.84
CA LEU A 442 -42.67 13.19 8.44
C LEU A 442 -42.69 13.37 9.96
N ARG A 443 -41.55 13.17 10.64
CA ARG A 443 -41.41 13.40 12.07
C ARG A 443 -41.67 14.86 12.43
N LEU A 444 -41.10 15.80 11.67
CA LEU A 444 -41.36 17.24 11.87
C LEU A 444 -42.84 17.58 11.68
N ARG A 445 -43.49 17.04 10.64
CA ARG A 445 -44.94 17.20 10.42
C ARG A 445 -45.77 16.63 11.58
N TRP A 446 -45.35 15.53 12.18
CA TRP A 446 -46.05 14.91 13.32
C TRP A 446 -45.88 15.69 14.62
N GLN A 447 -44.78 16.44 14.80
CA GLN A 447 -44.61 17.31 15.98
C GLN A 447 -45.64 18.45 16.00
N THR A 448 -46.09 18.90 14.84
CA THR A 448 -47.17 19.90 14.70
C THR A 448 -48.57 19.30 14.70
N ALA A 449 -48.69 17.96 14.75
CA ALA A 449 -49.98 17.29 14.72
C ALA A 449 -50.61 17.24 16.13
N VAL A 450 -51.92 17.39 16.20
CA VAL A 450 -52.66 17.27 17.46
C VAL A 450 -52.84 15.78 17.78
N PRO A 451 -52.46 15.32 18.98
CA PRO A 451 -52.70 13.94 19.39
C PRO A 451 -54.18 13.58 19.30
N LEU A 452 -54.48 12.40 18.76
CA LEU A 452 -55.85 11.87 18.65
C LEU A 452 -56.69 11.98 19.93
N PRO A 453 -56.15 11.72 21.15
CA PRO A 453 -56.88 11.94 22.40
C PRO A 453 -57.33 13.40 22.60
N ASP A 454 -56.48 14.36 22.25
CA ASP A 454 -56.76 15.78 22.38
C ASP A 454 -57.79 16.22 21.34
N VAL A 455 -57.73 15.66 20.13
CA VAL A 455 -58.77 15.85 19.09
C VAL A 455 -60.12 15.33 19.57
N THR A 456 -60.18 14.13 20.16
CA THR A 456 -61.44 13.57 20.68
C THR A 456 -62.00 14.39 21.86
N SER A 457 -61.13 14.98 22.67
CA SER A 457 -61.51 15.86 23.78
C SER A 457 -62.04 17.22 23.29
N VAL A 458 -61.36 17.82 22.31
CA VAL A 458 -61.70 19.15 21.77
C VAL A 458 -62.91 19.11 20.84
N LEU A 459 -63.08 18.05 20.05
CA LEU A 459 -64.17 17.92 19.08
C LEU A 459 -65.36 17.10 19.59
N GLY A 460 -65.29 16.50 20.79
CA GLY A 460 -66.39 15.74 21.40
C GLY A 460 -66.83 14.48 20.63
N VAL A 461 -65.97 13.96 19.74
CA VAL A 461 -66.27 12.79 18.89
C VAL A 461 -65.62 11.51 19.43
N SER A 462 -66.27 10.37 19.23
CA SER A 462 -65.75 9.07 19.69
C SER A 462 -64.51 8.65 18.91
N LYS A 463 -63.65 7.82 19.53
CA LYS A 463 -62.46 7.21 18.90
C LYS A 463 -62.74 6.41 17.62
N SER A 464 -64.01 6.11 17.31
CA SER A 464 -64.39 5.39 16.09
C SER A 464 -64.64 6.33 14.90
N VAL A 465 -64.77 7.63 15.14
CA VAL A 465 -65.07 8.66 14.11
C VAL A 465 -63.79 9.38 13.64
N VAL A 466 -62.72 9.39 14.45
CA VAL A 466 -61.39 9.95 14.15
C VAL A 466 -60.40 8.83 13.87
#